data_AF-A3KAX2-F1
#
_entry.id   AF-A3KAX2-F1
#
_cell.length_a   1.000
_cell.length_b   1.000
_cell.length_c   1.000
_cell.angle_alpha   90.00
_cell.angle_beta   90.00
_cell.angle_gamma   90.00
#
_symmetry.space_group_name_H-M   'P 1'
#
loop_
_entity.id
_entity.type
_entity.pdbx_description
1 polymer ?
#
loop_
_entity_poly.entity_id
_entity_poly.type
_entity_poly.pdbx_seq_one_letter_code
_entity_poly.pdbx_strand_id
1 'polypeptide(L)'
;MRREGEAVEYHAATPVLELHGAETEAYLQALSDEVPSLYVVMREAGGGPQPYEVLKVTASPYEAQDYTDSGNELVEKVPMPHGLVAWIREFIEAHHQDEVFVKRKRDKKRIDLVEDGIGDARIAKPGDIYASPTLKRRRLQ
;
A
#
# COMPACT_ATOMS: atom_id res chain seq x y z
N MET A 1 2.53 -35.31 10.99
CA MET A 1 1.93 -36.09 9.89
C MET A 1 0.82 -36.93 10.50
N ARG A 2 -0.43 -36.65 10.15
CA ARG A 2 -1.60 -37.44 10.58
C ARG A 2 -2.18 -38.11 9.34
N ARG A 3 -2.63 -39.36 9.47
CA ARG A 3 -3.28 -40.10 8.38
C ARG A 3 -4.71 -40.42 8.82
N GLU A 4 -5.67 -40.07 7.98
CA GLU A 4 -7.09 -40.37 8.19
C GLU A 4 -7.67 -40.97 6.91
N GLY A 5 -7.80 -42.31 6.88
CA GLY A 5 -8.17 -43.05 5.68
C GLY A 5 -7.14 -42.85 4.55
N GLU A 6 -7.59 -42.31 3.42
CA GLU A 6 -6.75 -41.99 2.26
C GLU A 6 -6.12 -40.58 2.35
N ALA A 7 -6.54 -39.76 3.31
CA ALA A 7 -6.03 -38.40 3.50
C ALA A 7 -4.78 -38.40 4.39
N VAL A 8 -3.79 -37.60 3.99
CA VAL A 8 -2.59 -37.34 4.79
C VAL A 8 -2.46 -35.85 5.06
N GLU A 9 -2.50 -35.49 6.33
CA GLU A 9 -2.27 -34.13 6.79
C GLU A 9 -0.78 -33.92 7.07
N TYR A 10 -0.23 -32.89 6.44
CA TYR A 10 1.13 -32.43 6.65
C TYR A 10 1.12 -31.09 7.36
N HIS A 11 2.13 -30.84 8.19
CA HIS A 11 2.39 -29.50 8.67
C HIS A 11 3.07 -28.72 7.53
N ALA A 12 2.38 -27.72 6.98
CA ALA A 12 2.87 -26.96 5.85
C ALA A 12 3.97 -25.96 6.25
N ALA A 13 3.72 -25.13 7.26
CA ALA A 13 4.67 -24.16 7.79
C ALA A 13 4.20 -23.60 9.15
N THR A 14 5.10 -22.94 9.87
CA THR A 14 4.79 -22.10 11.04
C THR A 14 5.18 -20.64 10.74
N PRO A 15 4.38 -19.92 9.94
CA PRO A 15 4.64 -18.51 9.63
C PRO A 15 4.38 -17.63 10.86
N VAL A 16 5.11 -16.53 10.96
CA VAL A 16 4.88 -15.50 11.98
C VAL A 16 3.73 -14.60 11.51
N LEU A 17 2.77 -14.34 12.39
CA LEU A 17 1.73 -13.34 12.19
C LEU A 17 2.18 -12.03 12.85
N GLU A 18 2.35 -10.99 12.04
CA GLU A 18 2.75 -9.65 12.49
C GLU A 18 1.55 -8.70 12.36
N LEU A 19 1.39 -7.80 13.33
CA LEU A 19 0.36 -6.77 13.33
C LEU A 19 1.01 -5.39 13.39
N HIS A 20 0.55 -4.48 12.54
CA HIS A 20 1.05 -3.11 12.46
C HIS A 20 -0.06 -2.12 12.81
N GLY A 21 0.25 -1.12 13.65
CA GLY A 21 -0.73 -0.11 14.07
C GLY A 21 -1.33 0.70 12.90
N ALA A 22 -0.54 0.91 11.84
CA ALA A 22 -0.98 1.59 10.62
C ALA A 22 -2.01 0.80 9.80
N GLU A 23 -2.19 -0.50 10.07
CA GLU A 23 -3.12 -1.38 9.34
C GLU A 23 -4.39 -1.71 10.14
N THR A 24 -4.59 -1.03 11.28
CA THR A 24 -5.72 -1.32 12.20
C THR A 24 -7.09 -1.21 11.53
N GLU A 25 -7.27 -0.29 10.56
CA GLU A 25 -8.49 -0.22 9.74
C GLU A 25 -8.72 -1.48 8.89
N ALA A 26 -7.65 -2.05 8.33
CA ALA A 26 -7.74 -3.27 7.55
C ALA A 26 -8.18 -4.45 8.43
N TYR A 27 -7.64 -4.55 9.64
CA TYR A 27 -8.02 -5.59 10.59
C TYR A 27 -9.47 -5.43 11.08
N LEU A 28 -9.95 -4.19 11.28
CA LEU A 28 -11.36 -3.93 11.59
C LEU A 28 -12.29 -4.44 10.49
N GLN A 29 -11.92 -4.22 9.22
CA GLN A 29 -12.66 -4.76 8.09
C GLN A 29 -12.65 -6.30 8.11
N ALA A 30 -11.50 -6.92 8.36
CA ALA A 30 -11.38 -8.38 8.46
C ALA A 30 -12.26 -8.98 9.57
N LEU A 31 -12.35 -8.31 10.72
CA LEU A 31 -13.16 -8.75 11.86
C LEU A 31 -14.66 -8.48 11.68
N SER A 32 -15.04 -7.65 10.69
CA SER A 32 -16.43 -7.32 10.38
C SER A 32 -17.06 -8.28 9.38
N ASP A 33 -16.26 -9.15 8.75
CA ASP A 33 -16.74 -10.23 7.89
C ASP A 33 -17.62 -11.22 8.69
N GLU A 34 -18.55 -11.89 8.00
CA GLU A 34 -19.40 -12.94 8.60
C GLU A 34 -18.56 -14.04 9.26
N VAL A 35 -17.44 -14.40 8.63
CA VAL A 35 -16.44 -15.33 9.18
C VAL A 35 -15.08 -14.62 9.19
N PRO A 36 -14.65 -14.07 10.34
CA PRO A 36 -13.33 -13.48 10.49
C PRO A 36 -12.26 -14.50 10.13
N SER A 37 -11.40 -14.17 9.18
CA SER A 37 -10.43 -15.09 8.59
C SER A 37 -9.06 -14.45 8.47
N LEU A 38 -8.01 -15.24 8.70
CA LEU A 38 -6.66 -14.90 8.24
C LEU A 38 -6.52 -15.22 6.76
N TYR A 39 -5.56 -14.60 6.12
CA TYR A 39 -5.21 -14.83 4.73
C TYR A 39 -3.84 -15.51 4.68
N VAL A 40 -3.80 -16.70 4.09
CA VAL A 40 -2.57 -17.47 3.87
C VAL A 40 -2.17 -17.29 2.42
N VAL A 41 -1.01 -16.68 2.21
CA VAL A 41 -0.41 -16.47 0.89
C VAL A 41 0.56 -17.62 0.61
N MET A 42 0.36 -18.28 -0.51
CA MET A 42 1.12 -19.45 -0.95
C MET A 42 1.59 -19.29 -2.39
N ARG A 43 2.60 -20.06 -2.78
CA ARG A 43 3.01 -20.22 -4.17
C ARG A 43 3.27 -21.69 -4.50
N GLU A 44 3.20 -22.03 -5.78
CA GLU A 44 3.62 -23.36 -6.23
C GLU A 44 5.11 -23.60 -5.92
N ALA A 45 5.40 -24.76 -5.33
CA ALA A 45 6.76 -25.16 -5.01
C ALA A 45 7.46 -25.77 -6.24
N GLY A 46 8.70 -25.35 -6.50
CA GLY A 46 9.47 -25.75 -7.68
C GLY A 46 10.11 -27.14 -7.63
N GLY A 47 9.38 -28.17 -7.18
CA GLY A 47 9.82 -29.58 -7.27
C GLY A 47 10.16 -30.28 -5.94
N GLY A 48 9.68 -29.76 -4.80
CA GLY A 48 9.72 -30.44 -3.51
C GLY A 48 8.57 -31.43 -3.30
N PRO A 49 8.56 -32.20 -2.19
CA PRO A 49 7.45 -33.11 -1.88
C PRO A 49 6.16 -32.39 -1.48
N GLN A 50 6.24 -31.10 -1.10
CA GLN A 50 5.08 -30.25 -0.85
C GLN A 50 4.71 -29.51 -2.15
N PRO A 51 3.41 -29.44 -2.52
CA PRO A 51 2.96 -28.75 -3.72
C PRO A 51 3.03 -27.22 -3.59
N TYR A 52 2.92 -26.70 -2.37
CA TYR A 52 2.88 -25.27 -2.09
C TYR A 52 3.89 -24.88 -1.01
N GLU A 53 4.46 -23.70 -1.16
CA GLU A 53 5.25 -23.00 -0.15
C GLU A 53 4.41 -21.88 0.46
N VAL A 54 4.36 -21.81 1.80
CA VAL A 54 3.68 -20.72 2.51
C VAL A 54 4.61 -19.52 2.57
N LEU A 55 4.19 -18.41 1.97
CA LEU A 55 4.96 -17.17 1.91
C LEU A 55 4.69 -16.28 3.12
N LYS A 56 3.41 -16.06 3.43
CA LYS A 56 2.98 -15.13 4.47
C LYS A 56 1.60 -15.51 5.02
N VAL A 57 1.36 -15.13 6.27
CA VAL A 57 0.03 -15.09 6.86
C VAL A 57 -0.25 -13.67 7.31
N THR A 58 -1.41 -13.12 6.93
CA THR A 58 -1.80 -11.75 7.27
C THR A 58 -3.24 -11.70 7.76
N ALA A 59 -3.51 -10.76 8.66
CA ALA A 59 -4.86 -10.38 9.07
C ALA A 59 -5.42 -9.23 8.22
N SER A 60 -4.61 -8.62 7.36
CA SER A 60 -5.02 -7.49 6.51
C SER A 60 -5.63 -8.00 5.20
N PRO A 61 -6.93 -7.71 4.92
CA PRO A 61 -7.54 -8.02 3.64
C PRO A 61 -6.93 -7.20 2.50
N TYR A 62 -6.41 -6.00 2.79
CA TYR A 62 -5.78 -5.15 1.77
C TYR A 62 -4.43 -5.70 1.34
N GLU A 63 -3.61 -6.16 2.29
CA GLU A 63 -2.34 -6.82 1.94
C GLU A 63 -2.61 -8.12 1.16
N ALA A 64 -3.61 -8.90 1.59
CA ALA A 64 -4.01 -10.11 0.88
C ALA A 64 -4.48 -9.83 -0.57
N GLN A 65 -5.16 -8.70 -0.78
CA GLN A 65 -5.61 -8.27 -2.10
C GLN A 65 -4.42 -7.95 -3.02
N ASP A 66 -3.39 -7.27 -2.52
CA ASP A 66 -2.19 -6.94 -3.31
C ASP A 66 -1.50 -8.20 -3.87
N TYR A 67 -1.51 -9.30 -3.11
CA TYR A 67 -1.01 -10.61 -3.56
C TYR A 67 -1.94 -11.33 -4.55
N THR A 68 -3.22 -10.97 -4.56
CA THR A 68 -4.17 -11.53 -5.53
C THR A 68 -4.01 -10.85 -6.90
N ASP A 69 -3.61 -9.57 -6.90
CA ASP A 69 -3.49 -8.76 -8.13
C ASP A 69 -2.27 -9.15 -8.99
N SER A 70 -1.22 -9.73 -8.41
CA SER A 70 -0.02 -10.20 -9.14
C SER A 70 -0.24 -11.49 -9.94
N GLY A 71 -1.22 -12.31 -9.56
CA GLY A 71 -1.63 -13.54 -10.26
C GLY A 71 -0.66 -14.72 -10.19
N ASN A 72 0.46 -14.62 -9.46
CA ASN A 72 1.42 -15.71 -9.27
C ASN A 72 1.25 -16.44 -7.93
N GLU A 73 0.56 -15.80 -6.99
CA GLU A 73 0.34 -16.28 -5.63
C GLU A 73 -1.10 -16.75 -5.43
N LEU A 74 -1.27 -17.77 -4.61
CA LEU A 74 -2.56 -18.28 -4.15
C LEU A 74 -2.86 -17.71 -2.77
N VAL A 75 -4.03 -17.09 -2.60
CA VAL A 75 -4.46 -16.50 -1.33
C VAL A 75 -5.69 -17.24 -0.83
N GLU A 76 -5.57 -17.87 0.35
CA GLU A 76 -6.66 -18.65 0.95
C GLU A 76 -7.14 -18.04 2.27
N LYS A 77 -8.46 -18.01 2.48
CA LYS A 77 -9.08 -17.56 3.73
C LYS A 77 -9.16 -18.71 4.72
N VAL A 78 -8.58 -18.53 5.90
CA VAL A 78 -8.61 -19.50 7.00
C VAL A 78 -9.35 -18.90 8.19
N PRO A 79 -10.49 -19.49 8.62
CA PRO A 79 -11.26 -18.97 9.75
C PRO A 79 -10.42 -18.83 11.03
N MET A 80 -10.56 -17.70 11.69
CA MET A 80 -9.84 -17.41 12.92
C MET A 80 -10.47 -18.15 14.11
N PRO A 81 -9.67 -18.78 14.98
CA PRO A 81 -10.14 -19.21 16.29
C PRO A 81 -10.59 -18.00 17.12
N HIS A 82 -11.58 -18.20 18.00
CA HIS A 82 -12.09 -17.12 18.87
C HIS A 82 -11.01 -16.39 19.67
N GLY A 83 -10.00 -17.10 20.16
CA GLY A 83 -8.88 -16.49 20.88
C GLY A 83 -8.04 -15.54 20.01
N LEU A 84 -7.87 -15.87 18.73
CA LEU A 84 -7.13 -15.01 17.80
C LEU A 84 -7.93 -13.76 17.45
N VAL A 85 -9.25 -13.89 17.25
CA VAL A 85 -10.15 -12.75 17.05
C VAL A 85 -10.07 -11.78 18.23
N ALA A 86 -10.10 -12.30 19.47
CA ALA A 86 -9.99 -11.49 20.67
C ALA A 86 -8.64 -10.75 20.73
N TRP A 87 -7.53 -11.46 20.44
CA TRP A 87 -6.20 -10.88 20.45
C TRP A 87 -6.02 -9.75 19.42
N ILE A 88 -6.50 -9.94 18.19
CA ILE A 88 -6.45 -8.89 17.16
C ILE A 88 -7.33 -7.71 17.58
N ARG A 89 -8.50 -7.96 18.18
CA ARG A 89 -9.39 -6.90 18.67
C ARG A 89 -8.72 -6.06 19.77
N GLU A 90 -8.05 -6.68 20.72
CA GLU A 90 -7.27 -5.98 21.76
C GLU A 90 -6.14 -5.14 21.15
N PHE A 91 -5.45 -5.66 20.13
CA PHE A 91 -4.43 -4.91 19.41
C PHE A 91 -5.02 -3.69 18.71
N ILE A 92 -6.15 -3.83 18.04
CA ILE A 92 -6.86 -2.71 17.41
C ILE A 92 -7.25 -1.68 18.47
N GLU A 93 -7.84 -2.08 19.58
CA GLU A 93 -8.25 -1.16 20.65
C GLU A 93 -7.06 -0.36 21.23
N ALA A 94 -5.89 -0.99 21.32
CA ALA A 94 -4.67 -0.34 21.82
C ALA A 94 -3.99 0.61 20.81
N HIS A 95 -4.14 0.36 19.50
CA HIS A 95 -3.32 1.02 18.47
C HIS A 95 -4.10 1.80 17.41
N HIS A 96 -5.41 1.58 17.29
CA HIS A 96 -6.23 2.23 16.27
C HIS A 96 -6.39 3.72 16.56
N GLN A 97 -6.10 4.54 15.55
CA GLN A 97 -6.27 5.99 15.59
C GLN A 97 -7.10 6.38 14.37
N ASP A 98 -8.22 7.06 14.59
CA ASP A 98 -9.05 7.58 13.51
C ASP A 98 -8.27 8.68 12.76
N GLU A 99 -7.72 8.34 11.60
CA GLU A 99 -7.07 9.32 10.74
C GLU A 99 -8.11 10.10 9.94
N VAL A 100 -8.28 11.38 10.27
CA VAL A 100 -9.15 12.25 9.48
C VAL A 100 -8.49 12.51 8.12
N PHE A 101 -9.11 12.06 7.04
CA PHE A 101 -8.61 12.28 5.69
C PHE A 101 -8.48 13.77 5.37
N VAL A 102 -7.23 14.27 5.31
CA VAL A 102 -6.93 15.65 4.90
C VAL A 102 -6.64 15.68 3.41
N LYS A 103 -7.61 16.14 2.62
CA LYS A 103 -7.41 16.38 1.18
C LYS A 103 -6.32 17.43 0.97
N ARG A 104 -5.24 17.06 0.29
CA ARG A 104 -4.20 18.02 -0.14
C ARG A 104 -4.84 19.16 -0.96
N LYS A 105 -4.61 20.40 -0.54
CA LYS A 105 -5.03 21.57 -1.31
C LYS A 105 -4.03 21.78 -2.43
N ARG A 106 -4.48 21.77 -3.69
CA ARG A 106 -3.61 22.11 -4.83
C ARG A 106 -3.03 23.49 -4.61
N ASP A 107 -1.70 23.60 -4.67
CA ASP A 107 -1.04 24.89 -4.63
C ASP A 107 -1.50 25.72 -5.84
N LYS A 108 -2.04 26.91 -5.57
CA LYS A 108 -2.54 27.83 -6.60
C LYS A 108 -1.37 28.62 -7.15
N LYS A 109 -0.42 27.93 -7.78
CA LYS A 109 0.62 28.62 -8.54
C LYS A 109 -0.03 29.26 -9.77
N ARG A 110 0.14 30.58 -9.91
CA ARG A 110 -0.25 31.31 -11.11
C ARG A 110 0.62 30.86 -12.28
N ILE A 111 0.02 30.09 -13.18
CA ILE A 111 0.65 29.57 -14.41
C ILE A 111 0.44 30.52 -15.60
N ASP A 112 -0.38 31.56 -15.42
CA ASP A 112 -0.74 32.62 -16.36
C ASP A 112 0.27 33.78 -16.37
N LEU A 113 1.29 33.74 -15.51
CA LEU A 113 2.35 34.75 -15.47
C LEU A 113 3.21 34.65 -16.74
N VAL A 114 3.06 35.63 -17.63
CA VAL A 114 4.00 35.85 -18.73
C VAL A 114 5.23 36.55 -18.14
N GLU A 115 6.29 35.79 -17.90
CA GLU A 115 7.58 36.33 -17.46
C GLU A 115 8.42 36.72 -18.68
N ASP A 116 8.44 38.01 -18.99
CA ASP A 116 9.26 38.58 -20.08
C ASP A 116 10.71 38.84 -19.63
N GLY A 117 11.32 37.87 -18.94
CA GLY A 117 12.69 37.92 -18.40
C GLY A 117 12.78 38.38 -16.94
N ILE A 118 13.94 38.09 -16.33
CA ILE A 118 14.21 38.33 -14.90
C ILE A 118 14.66 39.78 -14.65
N GLY A 119 15.27 40.43 -15.65
CA GLY A 119 15.79 41.79 -15.54
C GLY A 119 14.73 42.89 -15.66
N ASP A 120 15.07 44.11 -15.23
CA ASP A 120 14.25 45.28 -15.48
C ASP A 120 14.05 45.47 -16.99
N ALA A 121 12.79 45.48 -17.42
CA ALA A 121 12.40 45.63 -18.81
C ALA A 121 13.05 46.84 -19.52
N ARG A 122 13.37 47.92 -18.79
CA ARG A 122 13.90 49.17 -19.32
C ARG A 122 15.41 49.18 -19.50
N ILE A 123 16.14 48.29 -18.82
CA ILE A 123 17.59 48.31 -18.80
C ILE A 123 18.11 47.12 -19.60
N ALA A 124 18.77 47.39 -20.72
CA ALA A 124 19.48 46.36 -21.46
C ALA A 124 20.72 45.93 -20.66
N LYS A 125 20.67 44.72 -20.08
CA LYS A 125 21.83 44.10 -19.42
C LYS A 125 22.38 42.98 -20.32
N PRO A 126 23.69 42.92 -20.57
CA PRO A 126 24.29 41.86 -21.39
C PRO A 126 24.02 40.43 -20.91
N GLY A 127 23.76 40.25 -19.60
CA GLY A 127 23.50 38.94 -18.97
C GLY A 127 22.02 38.58 -18.80
N ASP A 128 21.08 39.33 -19.37
CA ASP A 128 19.63 39.05 -19.27
C ASP A 128 19.22 37.94 -20.25
N ILE A 129 19.64 36.70 -19.94
CA ILE A 129 19.48 35.51 -20.79
C ILE A 129 18.01 35.17 -21.02
N TYR A 130 17.16 35.43 -20.02
CA TYR A 130 15.73 35.08 -20.03
C TYR A 130 14.83 36.14 -20.67
N ALA A 131 15.39 37.24 -21.17
CA ALA A 131 14.61 38.27 -21.87
C ALA A 131 13.91 37.68 -23.12
N SER A 132 12.58 37.83 -23.17
CA SER A 132 11.78 37.34 -24.29
C SER A 132 12.11 38.09 -25.59
N PRO A 133 11.84 37.49 -26.78
CA PRO A 133 12.08 38.15 -28.06
C PRO A 133 11.33 39.49 -28.19
N THR A 134 10.11 39.57 -27.63
CA THR A 134 9.30 40.79 -27.60
C THR A 134 9.96 41.88 -26.76
N LEU A 135 10.48 41.52 -25.57
CA LEU A 135 11.20 42.45 -24.70
C LEU A 135 12.46 43.00 -25.39
N LYS A 136 13.25 42.12 -26.03
CA LYS A 136 14.47 42.51 -26.76
C LYS A 136 14.17 43.48 -27.91
N ARG A 137 13.09 43.25 -28.66
CA ARG A 137 12.64 44.16 -29.74
C ARG A 137 12.25 45.54 -29.20
N ARG A 138 11.53 45.60 -28.08
CA ARG A 138 11.12 46.86 -27.45
C ARG A 138 12.31 47.70 -26.95
N ARG A 139 13.40 47.06 -26.54
CA ARG A 139 14.63 47.76 -26.10
C ARG A 139 15.47 48.33 -27.27
N LEU A 140 15.19 47.92 -28.51
CA LEU A 140 15.93 48.34 -29.72
C LEU A 140 15.26 49.52 -30.46
N GLN A 141 14.05 49.91 -30.07
CA GLN A 141 13.35 51.11 -30.56
C GLN A 141 13.62 52.29 -29.64
#